data_AF-A0A7J6GBK9-F1
#
_entry.id   AF-A0A7J6GBK9-F1
#
_cell.length_a   1.000
_cell.length_b   1.000
_cell.length_c   1.000
_cell.angle_alpha   90.00
_cell.angle_beta   90.00
_cell.angle_gamma   90.00
#
_symmetry.space_group_name_H-M   'P 1'
#
loop_
_entity.id
_entity.type
_entity.pdbx_description
1 polymer ?
#
loop_
_entity_poly.entity_id
_entity_poly.type
_entity_poly.pdbx_seq_one_letter_code
_entity_poly.pdbx_strand_id
1 'polypeptide(L)'
;MYRQLSFYPNKDKNYLSLYLTIIWCNDDDESDDIASSIGWEVNVNFTLFVYNQTKDNYLAFQGVRRFHEMKKEWGFEQIISLETFKDVHNGYVVNDSCVFGAEVFIINQTAPIFATLSVVQRRFIDNPIFRWEIKEFSKIMNKYEHNSQVFSSGGIEHLSIGPDGQRSIDGKSLTMFLMMEHLKESTTYVEFCLRVIDQLNSKHKEFKVNKCYPGRNNGWGASLMSLEDLHNNSNYYVVKDTLILEVDFSLISRTKFV
;
A
#
# COMPACT_ATOMS: atom_id res chain seq x y z
N MET A 1 11.82 5.83 -2.21
CA MET A 1 11.54 6.64 -1.00
C MET A 1 10.05 6.85 -0.91
N TYR A 2 9.41 6.39 0.17
CA TYR A 2 8.02 6.75 0.45
C TYR A 2 7.97 7.56 1.75
N ARG A 3 6.93 8.40 1.86
CA ARG A 3 6.75 9.34 2.97
C ARG A 3 5.68 8.77 3.88
N GLN A 4 5.99 8.59 5.15
CA GLN A 4 5.04 8.14 6.16
C GLN A 4 4.81 9.26 7.17
N LEU A 5 3.54 9.53 7.47
CA LEU A 5 3.18 10.33 8.63
C LEU A 5 2.98 9.38 9.82
N SER A 6 3.82 9.53 10.83
CA SER A 6 3.77 8.73 12.05
C SER A 6 3.08 9.52 13.16
N PHE A 7 2.12 8.87 13.79
CA PHE A 7 1.27 9.45 14.82
C PHE A 7 1.52 8.76 16.15
N TYR A 8 1.92 9.52 17.17
CA TYR A 8 2.12 8.98 18.50
C TYR A 8 1.24 9.76 19.50
N PRO A 9 0.05 9.23 19.84
CA PRO A 9 -0.88 9.92 20.72
C PRO A 9 -0.42 9.98 22.18
N ASN A 10 0.73 9.41 22.54
CA ASN A 10 1.19 9.40 23.93
C ASN A 10 2.70 9.11 24.11
N LYS A 11 3.58 9.69 23.29
CA LYS A 11 5.03 9.43 23.42
C LYS A 11 5.60 9.99 24.72
N ASP A 12 5.10 11.15 25.18
CA ASP A 12 5.49 11.84 26.43
C ASP A 12 4.32 12.10 27.39
N LYS A 13 3.49 11.07 27.60
CA LYS A 13 2.56 10.94 28.73
C LYS A 13 1.39 11.93 28.86
N ASN A 14 1.27 13.01 28.09
CA ASN A 14 0.08 13.91 28.15
C ASN A 14 -0.18 14.76 26.91
N TYR A 15 0.61 14.60 25.85
CA TYR A 15 0.47 15.40 24.64
C TYR A 15 0.47 14.53 23.39
N LEU A 16 -0.15 15.09 22.36
CA LEU A 16 -0.06 14.61 21.00
C LEU A 16 1.31 14.97 20.42
N SER A 17 1.91 14.03 19.69
CA SER A 17 3.12 14.27 18.91
C SER A 17 2.91 13.78 17.47
N LEU A 18 3.39 14.58 16.50
CA LEU A 18 3.34 14.26 15.07
C LEU A 18 4.75 14.24 14.50
N TYR A 19 5.05 13.20 13.72
CA TYR A 19 6.34 13.04 13.07
C TYR A 19 6.20 12.69 11.60
N LEU A 20 7.03 13.30 10.78
CA LEU A 20 7.29 12.89 9.41
C LEU A 20 8.45 11.89 9.43
N THR A 21 8.23 10.74 8.82
CA THR A 21 9.26 9.71 8.63
C THR A 21 9.51 9.51 7.14
N ILE A 22 10.78 9.52 6.76
CA ILE A 22 11.24 9.16 5.43
C ILE A 22 11.82 7.75 5.49
N ILE A 23 11.17 6.82 4.79
CA ILE A 23 11.62 5.43 4.76
C ILE A 23 12.22 5.15 3.38
N TRP A 24 13.44 4.60 3.40
CA TRP A 24 14.04 4.07 2.21
C TRP A 24 13.68 2.61 2.06
N CYS A 25 13.33 2.23 0.84
CA CYS A 25 12.87 0.90 0.47
C CYS A 25 13.87 -0.26 0.74
N ASN A 26 15.09 0.04 1.17
CA ASN A 26 16.18 -0.91 1.38
C ASN A 26 16.52 -1.10 2.87
N ASP A 27 15.80 -0.45 3.77
CA ASP A 27 16.15 -0.39 5.20
C ASP A 27 15.76 -1.66 5.99
N ASP A 28 15.04 -2.61 5.36
CA ASP A 28 14.49 -3.80 6.02
C ASP A 28 15.40 -5.06 5.93
N ASP A 29 16.57 -5.00 5.28
CA ASP A 29 17.49 -6.15 5.18
C ASP A 29 18.97 -5.77 5.39
N GLU A 30 19.63 -6.44 6.34
CA GLU A 30 21.09 -6.45 6.58
C GLU A 30 21.83 -7.13 5.39
N SER A 31 21.85 -6.51 4.21
CA SER A 31 22.73 -6.96 3.12
C SER A 31 23.71 -5.85 2.73
N ASP A 32 25.01 -6.16 2.87
CA ASP A 32 26.17 -5.37 2.46
C ASP A 32 26.21 -5.15 0.93
N ASP A 33 25.30 -4.34 0.40
CA ASP A 33 25.31 -3.94 -1.01
C ASP A 33 26.03 -2.61 -1.17
N ILE A 34 26.83 -2.46 -2.24
CA ILE A 34 27.64 -1.27 -2.50
C ILE A 34 26.76 0.00 -2.67
N ALA A 35 25.47 -0.15 -3.00
CA ALA A 35 24.49 0.95 -3.00
C ALA A 35 24.05 1.42 -1.59
N SER A 36 24.24 0.58 -0.55
CA SER A 36 24.10 0.93 0.87
C SER A 36 25.24 1.85 1.35
N SER A 37 26.38 1.86 0.64
CA SER A 37 27.56 2.66 1.05
C SER A 37 27.47 4.15 0.70
N ILE A 38 26.49 4.55 -0.12
CA ILE A 38 26.21 5.97 -0.41
C ILE A 38 25.06 6.38 0.49
N GLY A 39 25.38 6.81 1.71
CA GLY A 39 24.41 7.33 2.66
C GLY A 39 23.54 8.39 2.00
N TRP A 40 22.22 8.20 2.04
CA TRP A 40 21.29 9.16 1.47
C TRP A 40 21.07 10.33 2.42
N GLU A 41 20.91 11.52 1.86
CA GLU A 41 20.54 12.72 2.59
C GLU A 41 19.57 13.57 1.77
N VAL A 42 18.52 14.06 2.41
CA VAL A 42 17.55 14.98 1.83
C VAL A 42 17.19 16.06 2.84
N ASN A 43 17.24 17.32 2.42
CA ASN A 43 16.69 18.42 3.22
C ASN A 43 15.25 18.65 2.83
N VAL A 44 14.38 18.71 3.83
CA VAL A 44 12.93 18.76 3.66
C VAL A 44 12.38 19.91 4.47
N ASN A 45 11.61 20.78 3.81
CA ASN A 45 10.71 21.72 4.44
C ASN A 45 9.34 21.05 4.54
N PHE A 46 8.82 20.86 5.74
CA PHE A 46 7.53 20.22 5.94
C PHE A 46 6.68 21.00 6.94
N THR A 47 5.36 20.89 6.77
CA THR A 47 4.35 21.42 7.68
C THR A 47 3.43 20.28 8.09
N LEU A 48 3.26 20.07 9.40
CA LEU A 48 2.32 19.08 9.95
C LEU A 48 1.08 19.81 10.47
N PHE A 49 -0.10 19.24 10.23
CA PHE A 49 -1.37 19.87 10.53
C PHE A 49 -2.25 19.03 11.44
N VAL A 50 -2.99 19.69 12.34
CA VAL A 50 -4.14 19.14 13.06
C VAL A 50 -5.37 19.96 12.67
N TYR A 51 -6.36 19.31 12.06
CA TYR A 51 -7.57 19.99 11.58
C TYR A 51 -8.60 20.15 12.71
N ASN A 52 -9.10 21.36 12.86
CA ASN A 52 -10.27 21.66 13.66
C ASN A 52 -11.52 21.56 12.79
N GLN A 53 -12.27 20.49 12.98
CA GLN A 53 -13.44 20.15 12.17
C GLN A 53 -14.65 21.05 12.44
N THR A 54 -14.64 21.79 13.57
CA THR A 54 -15.75 22.70 13.93
C THR A 54 -15.52 24.14 13.48
N LYS A 55 -14.26 24.59 13.50
CA LYS A 55 -13.86 25.95 13.12
C LYS A 55 -13.33 26.05 11.69
N ASP A 56 -13.24 24.92 11.00
CA ASP A 56 -12.71 24.81 9.65
C ASP A 56 -11.33 25.48 9.48
N ASN A 57 -10.41 25.13 10.38
CA ASN A 57 -9.05 25.66 10.37
C ASN A 57 -8.02 24.64 10.85
N TYR A 58 -6.73 24.98 10.76
CA TYR A 58 -5.64 24.07 11.08
C TYR A 58 -4.68 24.68 12.10
N LEU A 59 -4.25 23.86 13.06
CA LEU A 59 -2.96 24.08 13.73
C LEU A 59 -1.86 23.58 12.79
N ALA A 60 -0.83 24.40 12.56
CA ALA A 60 0.25 24.12 11.63
C ALA A 60 1.61 24.21 12.33
N PHE A 61 2.46 23.20 12.13
CA PHE A 61 3.80 23.11 12.72
C PHE A 61 4.82 22.90 11.60
N GLN A 62 5.60 23.94 11.30
CA GLN A 62 6.55 23.94 10.20
C GLN A 62 7.98 23.69 10.65
N GLY A 63 8.70 22.84 9.91
CA GLY A 63 10.10 22.52 10.18
C GLY A 63 10.90 22.32 8.90
N VAL A 64 12.16 22.75 8.93
CA VAL A 64 13.16 22.38 7.92
C VAL A 64 14.14 21.42 8.59
N ARG A 65 14.26 20.20 8.06
CA ARG A 65 15.12 19.18 8.63
C ARG A 65 15.85 18.38 7.56
N ARG A 66 17.03 17.93 7.96
CA ARG A 66 17.88 17.03 7.20
C ARG A 66 17.56 15.61 7.59
N PHE A 67 16.99 14.86 6.67
CA PHE A 67 16.76 13.43 6.80
C PHE A 67 17.95 12.69 6.19
N HIS A 68 18.42 11.67 6.89
CA HIS A 68 19.45 10.79 6.38
C HIS A 68 19.28 9.41 7.00
N GLU A 69 20.07 8.45 6.55
CA GLU A 69 20.02 7.05 7.00
C GLU A 69 20.00 6.90 8.53
N MET A 70 20.89 7.59 9.25
CA MET A 70 20.91 7.54 10.72
C MET A 70 19.80 8.35 11.41
N LYS A 71 19.05 9.20 10.69
CA LYS A 71 18.00 10.07 11.25
C LYS A 71 16.84 10.26 10.26
N LYS A 72 15.92 9.31 10.29
CA LYS A 72 14.79 9.16 9.35
C LYS A 72 13.49 9.83 9.79
N GLU A 73 13.38 10.18 11.06
CA GLU A 73 12.15 10.70 11.67
C GLU A 73 12.41 12.08 12.30
N TRP A 74 11.56 13.04 11.92
CA TRP A 74 11.52 14.39 12.48
C TRP A 74 10.10 14.81 12.75
N GLY A 75 9.87 15.53 13.84
CA GLY A 75 8.53 15.93 14.22
C GLY A 75 8.55 16.95 15.33
N PHE A 76 7.36 17.15 15.89
CA PHE A 76 7.13 18.06 16.98
C PHE A 76 6.58 17.27 18.16
N GLU A 77 7.31 17.36 19.26
CA GLU A 77 6.86 16.87 20.54
C GLU A 77 5.85 17.87 21.11
N GLN A 78 4.81 17.35 21.75
CA GLN A 78 3.87 18.15 22.54
C GLN A 78 3.12 19.24 21.75
N ILE A 79 2.58 18.92 20.58
CA ILE A 79 1.89 19.90 19.71
C ILE A 79 0.53 20.35 20.24
N ILE A 80 -0.18 19.49 20.98
CA ILE A 80 -1.44 19.80 21.66
C ILE A 80 -1.58 18.86 22.85
N SER A 81 -2.06 19.35 24.00
CA SER A 81 -2.32 18.49 25.15
C SER A 81 -3.45 17.52 24.83
N LEU A 82 -3.43 16.32 25.41
CA LEU A 82 -4.51 15.36 25.23
C LEU A 82 -5.83 15.86 25.79
N GLU A 83 -5.79 16.69 26.84
CA GLU A 83 -6.97 17.37 27.39
C GLU A 83 -7.60 18.29 26.35
N THR A 84 -6.83 19.21 25.76
CA THR A 84 -7.34 20.14 24.74
C THR A 84 -7.75 19.39 23.47
N PHE A 85 -7.01 18.36 23.07
CA PHE A 85 -7.31 17.57 21.88
C PHE A 85 -8.62 16.77 22.00
N LYS A 86 -8.87 16.17 23.17
CA LYS A 86 -10.05 15.33 23.42
C LYS A 86 -11.29 16.11 23.84
N ASP A 87 -11.13 17.35 24.29
CA ASP A 87 -12.25 18.21 24.63
C ASP A 87 -13.10 18.50 23.38
N VAL A 88 -14.35 18.05 23.44
CA VAL A 88 -15.35 18.15 22.38
C VAL A 88 -15.61 19.59 21.94
N HIS A 89 -15.37 20.57 22.80
CA HIS A 89 -15.53 21.99 22.49
C HIS A 89 -14.39 22.57 21.64
N ASN A 90 -13.24 21.90 21.61
CA ASN A 90 -12.09 22.34 20.82
C ASN A 90 -12.14 21.86 19.37
N GLY A 91 -12.99 20.88 19.04
CA GLY A 91 -13.33 20.52 17.66
C GLY A 91 -12.28 19.73 16.88
N TYR A 92 -11.21 19.25 17.53
CA TYR A 92 -10.20 18.40 16.89
C TYR A 92 -10.68 16.95 16.72
N VAL A 93 -11.50 16.47 17.66
CA VAL A 93 -12.17 15.16 17.59
C VAL A 93 -13.67 15.39 17.42
N VAL A 94 -14.23 14.91 16.32
CA VAL A 94 -15.68 14.97 16.01
C VAL A 94 -16.10 13.58 15.57
N ASN A 95 -17.14 13.02 16.19
CA ASN A 95 -17.62 11.65 15.93
C ASN A 95 -16.50 10.60 15.98
N ASP A 96 -15.71 10.62 17.07
CA ASP A 96 -14.53 9.75 17.29
C ASP A 96 -13.49 9.78 16.16
N SER A 97 -13.53 10.81 15.31
CA SER A 97 -12.65 10.99 14.16
C SER A 97 -11.84 12.27 14.30
N CYS A 98 -10.58 12.22 13.88
CA CYS A 98 -9.69 13.37 13.80
C CYS A 98 -8.95 13.34 12.47
N VAL A 99 -8.52 14.52 11.99
CA VAL A 99 -7.86 14.65 10.70
C VAL A 99 -6.51 15.34 10.88
N PHE A 100 -5.48 14.70 10.32
CA PHE A 100 -4.12 15.20 10.27
C PHE A 100 -3.70 15.44 8.83
N GLY A 101 -2.82 16.41 8.63
CA GLY A 101 -2.26 16.72 7.32
C GLY A 101 -0.75 16.80 7.37
N ALA A 102 -0.11 16.63 6.22
CA ALA A 102 1.30 16.92 6.05
C ALA A 102 1.53 17.53 4.67
N GLU A 103 2.25 18.65 4.64
CA GLU A 103 2.78 19.26 3.42
C GLU A 103 4.30 19.08 3.45
N VAL A 104 4.90 18.65 2.33
CA VAL A 104 6.30 18.22 2.31
C VAL A 104 6.99 18.65 1.01
N PHE A 105 7.94 19.57 1.12
CA PHE A 105 8.78 20.08 0.05
C PHE A 105 10.24 19.63 0.22
N ILE A 106 10.83 19.09 -0.85
CA ILE A 106 12.25 18.72 -0.86
C ILE A 106 13.08 19.93 -1.32
N ILE A 107 14.06 20.35 -0.51
CA ILE A 107 14.90 21.52 -0.76
C ILE A 107 16.10 21.14 -1.64
N ASN A 108 16.87 20.12 -1.23
CA ASN A 108 17.97 19.56 -1.99
C ASN A 108 18.20 18.09 -1.59
N GLN A 109 18.81 17.33 -2.50
CA GLN A 109 19.15 15.93 -2.34
C GLN A 109 20.62 15.79 -2.72
N THR A 110 21.43 15.21 -1.86
CA THR A 110 22.90 15.19 -2.03
C THR A 110 23.36 14.05 -2.93
N ALA A 111 22.49 13.07 -3.20
CA ALA A 111 22.69 12.06 -4.23
C ALA A 111 21.90 12.45 -5.49
N PRO A 112 22.52 12.51 -6.68
CA PRO A 112 21.80 12.65 -7.94
C PRO A 112 21.07 11.33 -8.21
N ILE A 113 19.88 11.19 -7.62
CA ILE A 113 18.93 10.20 -8.08
C ILE A 113 18.33 10.80 -9.34
N PHE A 114 18.91 10.50 -10.51
CA PHE A 114 18.20 10.70 -11.77
C PHE A 114 17.10 9.63 -11.88
N ALA A 115 16.13 9.64 -10.97
CA ALA A 115 14.97 8.79 -11.10
C ALA A 115 13.98 9.44 -12.05
N THR A 116 13.74 8.82 -13.20
CA THR A 116 12.57 9.17 -14.01
C THR A 116 11.34 8.48 -13.42
N LEU A 117 10.29 9.25 -13.16
CA LEU A 117 8.99 8.75 -12.74
C LEU A 117 8.10 8.66 -13.98
N SER A 118 7.80 7.46 -14.42
CA SER A 118 6.81 7.24 -15.49
C SER A 118 5.48 6.85 -14.84
N VAL A 119 4.48 7.73 -14.91
CA VAL A 119 3.12 7.44 -14.46
C VAL A 119 2.26 7.09 -15.68
N VAL A 120 1.69 5.90 -15.67
CA VAL A 120 0.77 5.40 -16.70
C VAL A 120 -0.62 5.31 -16.08
N GLN A 121 -1.49 6.25 -16.47
CA GLN A 121 -2.91 6.22 -16.09
C GLN A 121 -3.61 5.08 -16.80
N ARG A 122 -4.70 4.55 -16.22
CA ARG A 122 -5.52 3.45 -16.76
C ARG A 122 -5.71 3.44 -18.27
N ARG A 123 -6.09 4.58 -18.86
CA ARG A 123 -6.34 4.72 -20.31
C ARG A 123 -5.14 4.47 -21.21
N PHE A 124 -3.94 4.45 -20.64
CA PHE A 124 -2.66 4.18 -21.29
C PHE A 124 -2.02 2.87 -20.83
N ILE A 125 -2.71 2.08 -19.99
CA ILE A 125 -2.26 0.75 -19.60
C ILE A 125 -2.75 -0.22 -20.67
N ASP A 126 -1.82 -0.91 -21.32
CA ASP A 126 -2.17 -2.02 -22.21
C ASP A 126 -2.76 -3.17 -21.38
N ASN A 127 -3.97 -3.62 -21.76
CA ASN A 127 -4.72 -4.65 -21.06
C ASN A 127 -4.83 -4.37 -19.55
N PRO A 128 -5.57 -3.32 -19.14
CA PRO A 128 -5.67 -2.93 -17.73
C PRO A 128 -6.39 -3.99 -16.89
N ILE A 129 -7.11 -4.92 -17.52
CA ILE A 129 -7.80 -6.02 -16.86
C ILE A 129 -7.14 -7.32 -17.30
N PHE A 130 -6.57 -8.04 -16.35
CA PHE A 130 -6.18 -9.43 -16.54
C PHE A 130 -7.23 -10.33 -15.90
N ARG A 131 -7.78 -11.24 -16.72
CA ARG A 131 -8.80 -12.21 -16.31
C ARG A 131 -8.22 -13.61 -16.33
N TRP A 132 -8.33 -14.31 -15.21
CA TRP A 132 -7.85 -15.66 -15.02
C TRP A 132 -9.01 -16.62 -14.75
N GLU A 133 -9.16 -17.61 -15.62
CA GLU A 133 -10.18 -18.66 -15.52
C GLU A 133 -9.53 -19.97 -15.08
N ILE A 134 -9.94 -20.46 -13.92
CA ILE A 134 -9.44 -21.69 -13.33
C ILE A 134 -10.52 -22.75 -13.50
N LYS A 135 -10.34 -23.59 -14.52
CA LYS A 135 -11.20 -24.76 -14.75
C LYS A 135 -10.78 -25.90 -13.84
N GLU A 136 -11.73 -26.78 -13.54
CA GLU A 136 -11.52 -27.92 -12.65
C GLU A 136 -10.98 -27.46 -11.29
N PHE A 137 -11.55 -26.36 -10.76
CA PHE A 137 -11.10 -25.69 -9.53
C PHE A 137 -10.99 -26.65 -8.35
N SER A 138 -11.91 -27.61 -8.25
CA SER A 138 -11.86 -28.69 -7.27
C SER A 138 -10.52 -29.44 -7.21
N LYS A 139 -9.80 -29.58 -8.34
CA LYS A 139 -8.51 -30.30 -8.41
C LYS A 139 -7.34 -29.53 -7.81
N ILE A 140 -7.50 -28.23 -7.55
CA ILE A 140 -6.46 -27.41 -6.94
C ILE A 140 -6.73 -27.09 -5.46
N MET A 141 -7.89 -27.49 -4.92
CA MET A 141 -8.30 -27.23 -3.53
C MET A 141 -7.44 -27.92 -2.46
N ASN A 142 -6.49 -28.76 -2.85
CA ASN A 142 -5.51 -29.37 -1.94
C ASN A 142 -4.10 -28.82 -2.13
N LYS A 143 -3.92 -27.84 -3.03
CA LYS A 143 -2.63 -27.22 -3.29
C LYS A 143 -2.44 -26.05 -2.32
N TYR A 144 -1.22 -25.95 -1.79
CA TYR A 144 -0.80 -24.78 -1.02
C TYR A 144 -0.90 -23.49 -1.86
N GLU A 145 -0.56 -23.58 -3.15
CA GLU A 145 -0.69 -22.47 -4.08
C GLU A 145 -0.98 -22.92 -5.51
N HIS A 146 -1.57 -22.00 -6.29
CA HIS A 146 -1.77 -22.17 -7.72
C HIS A 146 -1.53 -20.83 -8.43
N ASN A 147 -0.79 -20.86 -9.54
CA ASN A 147 -0.33 -19.67 -10.25
C ASN A 147 -1.02 -19.55 -11.62
N SER A 148 -1.29 -18.32 -12.04
CA SER A 148 -1.76 -18.01 -13.38
C SER A 148 -0.63 -18.12 -14.41
N GLN A 149 -0.99 -17.98 -15.69
CA GLN A 149 -0.02 -17.62 -16.71
C GLN A 149 0.63 -16.26 -16.40
N VAL A 150 1.85 -16.07 -16.92
CA VAL A 150 2.54 -14.79 -16.84
C VAL A 150 1.83 -13.75 -17.71
N PHE A 151 1.66 -12.53 -17.19
CA PHE A 151 1.13 -11.39 -17.93
C PHE A 151 1.91 -10.13 -17.59
N SER A 152 2.63 -9.59 -18.57
CA SER A 152 3.43 -8.38 -18.38
C SER A 152 2.57 -7.12 -18.50
N SER A 153 1.89 -6.75 -17.42
CA SER A 153 1.24 -5.45 -17.27
C SER A 153 1.84 -4.77 -16.05
N GLY A 154 2.57 -3.68 -16.25
CA GLY A 154 3.02 -2.86 -15.12
C GLY A 154 4.15 -3.40 -14.25
N GLY A 155 4.89 -4.43 -14.69
CA GLY A 155 5.96 -5.05 -13.90
C GLY A 155 5.42 -6.10 -12.93
N ILE A 156 4.25 -6.63 -13.27
CA ILE A 156 3.61 -7.76 -12.63
C ILE A 156 3.93 -8.98 -13.46
N GLU A 157 4.24 -10.08 -12.80
CA GLU A 157 4.55 -11.34 -13.45
C GLU A 157 3.30 -12.20 -13.55
N HIS A 158 2.64 -12.52 -12.42
CA HIS A 158 1.48 -13.42 -12.40
C HIS A 158 0.58 -13.21 -11.16
N LEU A 159 -0.60 -13.84 -11.16
CA LEU A 159 -1.42 -14.00 -9.97
C LEU A 159 -1.13 -15.37 -9.35
N SER A 160 -1.14 -15.43 -8.02
CA SER A 160 -1.07 -16.67 -7.24
C SER A 160 -2.23 -16.72 -6.27
N ILE A 161 -2.81 -17.91 -6.03
CA ILE A 161 -3.88 -18.10 -5.04
C ILE A 161 -3.53 -19.19 -4.04
N GLY A 162 -3.99 -19.01 -2.81
CA GLY A 162 -4.12 -20.07 -1.82
C GLY A 162 -5.60 -20.50 -1.78
N PRO A 163 -5.97 -21.61 -2.46
CA PRO A 163 -7.36 -21.94 -2.76
C PRO A 163 -8.16 -22.47 -1.56
N ASP A 164 -7.49 -23.00 -0.54
CA ASP A 164 -8.11 -23.83 0.51
C ASP A 164 -8.02 -23.24 1.93
N GLY A 165 -7.56 -22.00 2.04
CA GLY A 165 -7.41 -21.32 3.32
C GLY A 165 -6.06 -21.52 4.00
N GLN A 166 -5.18 -22.43 3.56
CA GLN A 166 -3.88 -22.65 4.22
C GLN A 166 -2.99 -21.40 4.25
N ARG A 167 -3.11 -20.54 3.23
CA ARG A 167 -2.37 -19.26 3.14
C ARG A 167 -3.09 -18.07 3.79
N SER A 168 -4.28 -18.28 4.34
CA SER A 168 -5.06 -17.25 5.02
C SER A 168 -4.77 -17.26 6.53
N ILE A 169 -4.83 -16.07 7.16
CA ILE A 169 -4.62 -15.93 8.61
C ILE A 169 -5.71 -16.65 9.40
N ASP A 170 -6.94 -16.66 8.89
CA ASP A 170 -8.10 -17.31 9.52
C ASP A 170 -8.22 -18.81 9.18
N GLY A 171 -7.37 -19.32 8.28
CA GLY A 171 -7.41 -20.70 7.81
C GLY A 171 -8.65 -21.05 6.97
N LYS A 172 -9.47 -20.07 6.58
CA LYS A 172 -10.82 -20.29 6.04
C LYS A 172 -11.16 -19.40 4.85
N SER A 173 -10.19 -18.66 4.33
CA SER A 173 -10.40 -17.71 3.25
C SER A 173 -9.59 -18.02 1.99
N LEU A 174 -10.19 -17.81 0.83
CA LEU A 174 -9.47 -17.76 -0.44
C LEU A 174 -8.52 -16.56 -0.39
N THR A 175 -7.24 -16.81 -0.60
CA THR A 175 -6.22 -15.75 -0.68
C THR A 175 -5.73 -15.59 -2.10
N MET A 176 -5.44 -14.35 -2.48
CA MET A 176 -4.84 -14.03 -3.78
C MET A 176 -3.68 -13.08 -3.59
N PHE A 177 -2.63 -13.33 -4.36
CA PHE A 177 -1.38 -12.60 -4.39
C PHE A 177 -1.11 -12.11 -5.81
N LEU A 178 -0.72 -10.83 -5.91
CA LEU A 178 -0.17 -10.21 -7.09
C LEU A 178 1.35 -10.33 -7.01
N MET A 179 1.94 -11.13 -7.90
CA MET A 179 3.38 -11.40 -7.93
C MET A 179 4.05 -10.47 -8.92
N MET A 180 5.09 -9.76 -8.46
CA MET A 180 5.75 -8.70 -9.24
C MET A 180 7.04 -9.21 -9.87
N GLU A 181 7.40 -8.69 -11.05
CA GLU A 181 8.72 -8.93 -11.65
C GLU A 181 9.81 -8.32 -10.75
N HIS A 182 10.88 -9.08 -10.51
CA HIS A 182 12.05 -8.63 -9.75
C HIS A 182 12.91 -7.63 -10.52
N LEU A 183 12.46 -6.38 -10.58
CA LEU A 183 13.23 -5.29 -11.14
C LEU A 183 14.11 -4.68 -10.07
N LYS A 184 15.35 -5.22 -9.96
CA LYS A 184 16.42 -4.62 -9.16
C LYS A 184 16.53 -3.14 -9.54
N GLU A 185 16.50 -2.27 -8.53
CA GLU A 185 16.60 -0.81 -8.69
C GLU A 185 15.36 -0.13 -9.30
N SER A 186 14.14 -0.56 -8.96
CA SER A 186 12.95 0.26 -9.21
C SER A 186 11.94 0.16 -8.08
N THR A 187 11.24 1.27 -7.81
CA THR A 187 10.02 1.27 -7.00
C THR A 187 8.83 1.40 -7.94
N THR A 188 7.88 0.49 -7.83
CA THR A 188 6.64 0.51 -8.59
C THR A 188 5.48 0.83 -7.67
N TYR A 189 4.77 1.92 -7.89
CA TYR A 189 3.47 2.17 -7.27
C TYR A 189 2.37 1.66 -8.19
N VAL A 190 1.45 0.85 -7.66
CA VAL A 190 0.26 0.42 -8.41
C VAL A 190 -1.01 0.65 -7.61
N GLU A 191 -2.06 1.04 -8.35
CA GLU A 191 -3.44 1.02 -7.89
C GLU A 191 -4.19 -0.02 -8.70
N PHE A 192 -4.85 -0.96 -8.02
CA PHE A 192 -5.59 -2.02 -8.68
C PHE A 192 -6.77 -2.51 -7.84
N CYS A 193 -7.71 -3.17 -8.51
CA CYS A 193 -8.83 -3.85 -7.90
C CYS A 193 -8.72 -5.35 -8.19
N LEU A 194 -8.58 -6.16 -7.14
CA LEU A 194 -8.75 -7.60 -7.24
C LEU A 194 -10.24 -7.94 -7.22
N ARG A 195 -10.67 -8.90 -8.05
CA ARG A 195 -12.06 -9.35 -8.09
C ARG A 195 -12.19 -10.87 -8.08
N VAL A 196 -13.17 -11.35 -7.31
CA VAL A 196 -13.77 -12.68 -7.52
C VAL A 196 -15.08 -12.49 -8.28
N ILE A 197 -15.17 -13.11 -9.45
CA ILE A 197 -16.25 -12.83 -10.40
C ILE A 197 -17.46 -13.70 -10.08
N ASP A 198 -18.55 -13.06 -9.64
CA ASP A 198 -19.90 -13.62 -9.76
C ASP A 198 -20.25 -13.77 -11.25
N GLN A 199 -20.46 -15.01 -11.68
CA GLN A 199 -20.61 -15.38 -13.09
C GLN A 199 -22.05 -15.21 -13.62
N LEU A 200 -23.00 -14.77 -12.79
CA LEU A 200 -24.41 -14.66 -13.16
C LEU A 200 -25.03 -13.29 -12.86
N ASN A 201 -24.84 -12.74 -11.65
CA ASN A 201 -25.57 -11.54 -11.21
C ASN A 201 -24.72 -10.27 -11.19
N SER A 202 -23.47 -10.35 -11.65
CA SER A 202 -22.51 -9.23 -11.62
C SER A 202 -22.22 -8.68 -10.21
N LYS A 203 -22.51 -9.44 -9.14
CA LYS A 203 -22.17 -9.06 -7.76
C LYS A 203 -20.75 -9.52 -7.40
N HIS A 204 -19.77 -9.01 -8.15
CA HIS A 204 -18.37 -9.35 -7.94
C HIS A 204 -17.91 -8.94 -6.55
N LYS A 205 -17.04 -9.76 -5.96
CA LYS A 205 -16.35 -9.40 -4.72
C LYS A 205 -15.11 -8.60 -5.08
N GLU A 206 -15.04 -7.34 -4.67
CA GLU A 206 -13.95 -6.42 -5.02
C GLU A 206 -13.04 -6.06 -3.84
N PHE A 207 -11.73 -5.95 -4.10
CA PHE A 207 -10.73 -5.46 -3.16
C PHE A 207 -9.83 -4.43 -3.84
N LYS A 208 -10.01 -3.16 -3.46
CA LYS A 208 -9.21 -2.05 -3.98
C LYS A 208 -7.95 -1.88 -3.15
N VAL A 209 -6.82 -1.71 -3.84
CA VAL A 209 -5.49 -1.73 -3.26
C VAL A 209 -4.65 -0.63 -3.89
N ASN A 210 -3.91 0.10 -3.08
CA ASN A 210 -2.89 1.04 -3.52
C ASN A 210 -1.58 0.78 -2.76
N LYS A 211 -0.51 0.44 -3.47
CA LYS A 211 0.74 0.02 -2.83
C LYS A 211 1.98 0.43 -3.61
N CYS A 212 3.02 0.82 -2.88
CA CYS A 212 4.39 0.97 -3.37
C CYS A 212 5.14 -0.35 -3.17
N TYR A 213 5.75 -0.85 -4.23
CA TYR A 213 6.55 -2.06 -4.27
C TYR A 213 8.01 -1.68 -4.47
N PRO A 214 8.88 -1.91 -3.48
CA PRO A 214 10.31 -1.91 -3.73
C PRO A 214 10.66 -3.18 -4.50
N GLY A 215 11.47 -3.09 -5.57
CA GLY A 215 11.79 -4.19 -6.50
C GLY A 215 12.49 -5.43 -5.91
N ARG A 216 12.55 -5.56 -4.58
CA ARG A 216 13.07 -6.70 -3.82
C ARG A 216 11.98 -7.58 -3.18
N ASN A 217 10.71 -7.12 -3.07
CA ASN A 217 9.60 -7.92 -2.53
C ASN A 217 8.85 -8.71 -3.62
N ASN A 218 8.54 -9.97 -3.35
CA ASN A 218 8.02 -10.92 -4.36
C ASN A 218 6.53 -10.73 -4.70
N GLY A 219 5.79 -9.89 -3.98
CA GLY A 219 4.37 -9.63 -4.27
C GLY A 219 3.58 -9.06 -3.10
N TRP A 220 2.27 -8.93 -3.28
CA TRP A 220 1.31 -8.54 -2.24
C TRP A 220 0.07 -9.42 -2.34
N GLY A 221 -0.52 -9.79 -1.21
CA GLY A 221 -1.79 -10.51 -1.23
C GLY A 221 -2.75 -10.14 -0.11
N ALA A 222 -3.98 -10.63 -0.26
CA ALA A 222 -5.05 -10.46 0.69
C ALA A 222 -5.97 -11.68 0.73
N SER A 223 -6.67 -11.84 1.84
CA SER A 223 -7.83 -12.73 1.94
C SER A 223 -9.02 -12.05 1.27
N LEU A 224 -9.54 -12.66 0.20
CA LEU A 224 -10.60 -12.06 -0.62
C LEU A 224 -11.99 -12.46 -0.13
N MET A 225 -12.19 -13.72 0.22
CA MET A 225 -13.50 -14.18 0.66
C MET A 225 -13.42 -15.46 1.45
N SER A 226 -14.43 -15.68 2.30
CA SER A 226 -14.58 -16.95 2.99
C SER A 226 -14.81 -18.07 1.97
N LEU A 227 -14.30 -19.25 2.27
CA LEU A 227 -14.57 -20.45 1.46
C LEU A 227 -16.04 -20.85 1.53
N GLU A 228 -16.73 -20.52 2.63
CA GLU A 228 -18.17 -20.70 2.77
C GLU A 228 -18.95 -19.90 1.73
N ASP A 229 -18.65 -18.60 1.59
CA ASP A 229 -19.29 -17.75 0.58
C ASP A 229 -18.89 -18.15 -0.85
N LEU A 230 -17.64 -18.60 -1.04
CA LEU A 230 -17.11 -19.02 -2.34
C LEU A 230 -17.84 -20.25 -2.88
N HIS A 231 -18.08 -21.24 -1.99
CA HIS A 231 -18.73 -22.50 -2.34
C HIS A 231 -20.25 -22.48 -2.19
N ASN A 232 -20.83 -21.38 -1.70
CA ASN A 232 -22.28 -21.21 -1.72
C ASN A 232 -22.77 -21.05 -3.17
N ASN A 233 -23.46 -22.07 -3.67
CA ASN A 233 -23.99 -22.11 -5.04
C ASN A 233 -24.93 -20.93 -5.36
N SER A 234 -25.52 -20.28 -4.36
CA SER A 234 -26.38 -19.10 -4.54
C SER A 234 -25.60 -17.81 -4.86
N ASN A 235 -24.27 -17.83 -4.68
CA ASN A 235 -23.38 -16.70 -4.92
C ASN A 235 -22.70 -16.73 -6.29
N TYR A 236 -22.78 -17.86 -7.01
CA TYR A 236 -22.30 -18.02 -8.40
C TYR A 236 -20.82 -17.65 -8.66
N TYR A 237 -19.97 -17.71 -7.64
CA TYR A 237 -18.53 -17.48 -7.79
C TYR A 237 -17.81 -18.69 -8.43
N VAL A 238 -18.23 -19.91 -8.07
CA VAL A 238 -17.78 -21.15 -8.71
C VAL A 238 -18.94 -21.76 -9.48
N VAL A 239 -18.84 -21.77 -10.82
CA VAL A 239 -19.90 -22.31 -11.71
C VAL A 239 -19.28 -23.38 -12.60
N LYS A 240 -19.90 -24.56 -12.65
CA LYS A 240 -19.39 -25.73 -13.40
C LYS A 240 -17.91 -26.01 -13.11
N ASP A 241 -17.58 -26.03 -11.82
CA ASP A 241 -16.21 -26.23 -11.31
C ASP A 241 -15.18 -25.25 -11.90
N THR A 242 -15.61 -24.03 -12.19
CA THR A 242 -14.77 -22.96 -12.74
C THR A 242 -14.83 -21.74 -11.84
N LEU A 243 -13.67 -21.25 -11.41
CA LEU A 243 -13.50 -19.99 -10.69
C LEU A 243 -12.90 -18.95 -11.65
N ILE A 244 -13.40 -17.71 -11.61
CA ILE A 244 -12.85 -16.60 -12.40
C ILE A 244 -12.39 -15.50 -11.46
N LEU A 245 -11.15 -15.07 -11.66
CA LEU A 245 -10.49 -14.01 -10.92
C LEU A 245 -10.06 -12.91 -11.88
N GLU A 246 -10.10 -11.67 -11.42
CA GLU A 246 -9.58 -10.53 -12.18
C GLU A 246 -8.68 -9.64 -11.34
N VAL A 247 -7.73 -8.99 -12.02
CA VAL A 247 -7.08 -7.78 -11.52
C VAL A 247 -7.30 -6.65 -12.52
N ASP A 248 -7.77 -5.50 -12.02
CA ASP A 248 -8.08 -4.30 -12.80
C ASP A 248 -7.20 -3.13 -12.35
N PHE A 249 -6.20 -2.79 -13.17
CA PHE A 249 -5.25 -1.72 -12.91
C PHE A 249 -5.84 -0.35 -13.22
N SER A 250 -5.70 0.56 -12.26
CA SER A 250 -6.09 1.96 -12.40
C SER A 250 -4.90 2.88 -12.63
N LEU A 251 -3.75 2.54 -12.07
CA LEU A 251 -2.53 3.33 -12.20
C LEU A 251 -1.30 2.45 -11.98
N ILE A 252 -0.29 2.66 -12.82
CA ILE A 252 1.04 2.08 -12.62
C ILE A 252 2.05 3.23 -12.70
N SER A 253 2.93 3.33 -11.72
CA SER A 253 3.99 4.32 -11.68
C SER A 253 5.30 3.65 -11.37
N ARG A 254 6.35 3.86 -12.17
CA ARG A 254 7.68 3.29 -11.93
C ARG A 254 8.73 4.37 -11.81
N THR A 255 9.65 4.17 -10.87
CA THR A 255 10.90 4.92 -10.81
C THR A 255 11.98 4.12 -11.53
N LYS A 256 12.68 4.74 -12.49
CA LYS A 256 13.93 4.20 -13.06
C LYS A 256 15.07 5.11 -12.67
N PHE A 257 16.04 4.61 -11.91
CA PHE A 257 17.29 5.32 -11.66
C PHE A 257 18.10 5.34 -12.97
N VAL A 258 18.68 6.50 -13.31
CA VAL A 258 19.55 6.75 -14.46
C VAL A 258 20.96 7.02 -13.97
#